data_AF-A0A5J5KUH0-F1
#
_entry.id   AF-A0A5J5KUH0-F1
#
_cell.length_a   1.000
_cell.length_b   1.000
_cell.length_c   1.000
_cell.angle_alpha   90.00
_cell.angle_beta   90.00
_cell.angle_gamma   90.00
#
_symmetry.space_group_name_H-M   'P 1'
#
loop_
_entity.id
_entity.type
_entity.pdbx_description
1 polymer ?
#
loop_
_entity_poly.entity_id
_entity_poly.type
_entity_poly.pdbx_seq_one_letter_code
_entity_poly.pdbx_strand_id
1 'polypeptide(L)'
;MAENNRNSGRTGGGNRGGRPGQGGPRQGGPGRGGKPGAGKSGGPGFKGGKPGGKGSAGRPNAGKPGTQNAKGGKPGAKGPAGKGTGPKGAGPKGAGPKKGQPATSGPRPYASTDRYGRKMPDKVAIYGPHRRRRPKNPPVDRLEVHDAEGVRLQKLLANAGVASRRVCEEMITESRVTVDGDVVTELGVRVDPKTAEITVDGLPIQLDDKLVYYAFNKPEGVVCTMDDQEGRQCISDFLIPHRHQQRVFHVGRLDIETEGLLLLTNDGELTNRLTHPSYEVPKTYLVQVRGPMEKGIGDQMKEGLMLEDGIAKVDSFRLVDSVPGHILVEVVLHSGRNRIVRRLFDAVGHPVERLVRTQVGPIRIGDQKQGVVRDLSKTEVGHLLASVGLSS
;
A
#
# COMPACT_ATOMS: atom_id res chain seq x y z
N MET A 1 7.66 -10.37 77.01
CA MET A 1 6.39 -11.08 76.72
C MET A 1 6.60 -11.91 75.48
N ALA A 2 6.15 -13.16 75.46
CA ALA A 2 6.70 -14.20 74.59
C ALA A 2 5.69 -14.81 73.59
N GLU A 3 6.27 -15.28 72.49
CA GLU A 3 5.90 -16.32 71.51
C GLU A 3 4.60 -17.14 71.59
N ASN A 4 4.09 -17.46 70.38
CA ASN A 4 3.52 -18.75 69.90
C ASN A 4 2.38 -19.44 70.71
N ASN A 5 1.29 -19.97 70.13
CA ASN A 5 1.26 -21.03 69.10
C ASN A 5 -0.18 -21.56 68.81
N ARG A 6 -0.42 -22.15 67.61
CA ARG A 6 -1.55 -23.07 67.19
C ARG A 6 -3.00 -22.50 67.16
N ASN A 7 -4.00 -23.06 66.43
CA ASN A 7 -4.08 -24.28 65.60
C ASN A 7 -5.24 -24.26 64.55
N SER A 8 -5.14 -25.12 63.51
CA SER A 8 -6.23 -25.82 62.75
C SER A 8 -7.37 -25.02 62.06
N GLY A 9 -7.93 -25.45 60.90
CA GLY A 9 -7.68 -26.59 60.00
C GLY A 9 -8.49 -26.41 58.69
N ARG A 10 -7.93 -26.69 57.50
CA ARG A 10 -7.94 -27.97 56.76
C ARG A 10 -9.34 -28.44 56.28
N THR A 11 -9.67 -28.14 55.02
CA THR A 11 -10.77 -28.76 54.25
C THR A 11 -10.23 -29.80 53.26
N GLY A 12 -10.93 -30.93 53.11
CA GLY A 12 -10.63 -32.00 52.15
C GLY A 12 -11.89 -32.38 51.36
N GLY A 13 -11.73 -32.91 50.14
CA GLY A 13 -12.84 -33.22 49.22
C GLY A 13 -13.27 -34.70 49.20
N GLY A 14 -14.30 -35.04 48.40
CA GLY A 14 -14.74 -36.43 48.23
C GLY A 14 -16.01 -36.71 47.40
N ASN A 15 -15.89 -36.70 46.07
CA ASN A 15 -16.30 -37.75 45.10
C ASN A 15 -17.73 -38.40 45.05
N ARG A 16 -18.16 -38.72 43.80
CA ARG A 16 -19.14 -39.74 43.31
C ARG A 16 -20.67 -39.47 43.29
N GLY A 17 -21.21 -39.28 42.07
CA GLY A 17 -21.99 -40.31 41.32
C GLY A 17 -23.50 -40.52 41.61
N GLY A 18 -24.35 -40.33 40.58
CA GLY A 18 -25.77 -40.78 40.60
C GLY A 18 -26.59 -40.49 39.32
N ARG A 19 -27.13 -41.55 38.70
CA ARG A 19 -28.29 -41.62 37.77
C ARG A 19 -29.25 -42.68 38.39
N PRO A 20 -30.59 -42.73 38.15
CA PRO A 20 -31.25 -42.62 36.84
C PRO A 20 -32.68 -41.98 36.89
N GLY A 21 -33.52 -42.16 35.85
CA GLY A 21 -34.99 -41.97 35.93
C GLY A 21 -35.69 -41.57 34.62
N GLN A 22 -36.86 -42.14 34.32
CA GLN A 22 -37.64 -41.93 33.07
C GLN A 22 -38.99 -41.22 33.32
N GLY A 23 -39.53 -40.58 32.28
CA GLY A 23 -40.95 -40.14 32.22
C GLY A 23 -41.29 -39.45 30.88
N GLY A 24 -42.31 -39.93 30.17
CA GLY A 24 -42.94 -39.25 29.01
C GLY A 24 -44.43 -38.96 29.30
N PRO A 25 -45.36 -38.86 28.32
CA PRO A 25 -45.18 -38.84 26.85
C PRO A 25 -46.14 -37.92 26.02
N ARG A 26 -45.79 -37.70 24.73
CA ARG A 26 -46.67 -37.61 23.51
C ARG A 26 -47.74 -36.51 23.26
N GLN A 27 -47.98 -36.31 21.94
CA GLN A 27 -49.09 -35.64 21.19
C GLN A 27 -48.89 -34.13 20.88
N GLY A 28 -49.10 -33.62 19.65
CA GLY A 28 -49.39 -34.24 18.34
C GLY A 28 -49.46 -33.19 17.20
N GLY A 29 -49.20 -33.58 15.93
CA GLY A 29 -49.51 -32.76 14.73
C GLY A 29 -50.96 -32.99 14.22
N PRO A 30 -51.38 -32.63 12.98
CA PRO A 30 -50.67 -32.06 11.80
C PRO A 30 -51.20 -30.62 11.46
N GLY A 31 -50.99 -29.92 10.34
CA GLY A 31 -50.40 -30.17 9.01
C GLY A 31 -51.42 -29.95 7.86
N ARG A 32 -50.97 -29.40 6.70
CA ARG A 32 -51.75 -28.86 5.53
C ARG A 32 -52.25 -27.41 5.73
N GLY A 33 -52.35 -26.53 4.72
CA GLY A 33 -51.93 -26.58 3.30
C GLY A 33 -52.75 -25.59 2.44
N GLY A 34 -52.19 -25.03 1.34
CA GLY A 34 -52.97 -24.33 0.30
C GLY A 34 -52.50 -22.93 -0.16
N LYS A 35 -51.96 -22.86 -1.39
CA LYS A 35 -52.28 -21.82 -2.39
C LYS A 35 -53.55 -22.28 -3.16
N PRO A 36 -54.19 -21.52 -4.09
CA PRO A 36 -53.88 -20.20 -4.65
C PRO A 36 -55.07 -19.20 -4.65
N GLY A 37 -54.94 -18.03 -5.26
CA GLY A 37 -56.08 -17.15 -5.58
C GLY A 37 -55.70 -15.94 -6.45
N ALA A 38 -56.36 -15.79 -7.60
CA ALA A 38 -56.23 -14.65 -8.50
C ALA A 38 -57.61 -14.12 -8.93
N GLY A 39 -57.75 -12.81 -9.09
CA GLY A 39 -58.93 -12.10 -9.62
C GLY A 39 -58.63 -10.60 -9.69
N LYS A 40 -58.70 -9.95 -10.86
CA LYS A 40 -59.84 -9.15 -11.37
C LYS A 40 -60.30 -8.07 -10.36
N SER A 41 -60.44 -6.79 -10.68
CA SER A 41 -60.76 -6.03 -11.92
C SER A 41 -60.21 -4.59 -11.76
N GLY A 42 -60.20 -3.62 -12.66
CA GLY A 42 -60.84 -3.32 -13.95
C GLY A 42 -60.64 -1.80 -14.21
N GLY A 43 -60.69 -1.33 -15.46
CA GLY A 43 -60.60 0.12 -15.80
C GLY A 43 -61.85 0.93 -15.37
N PRO A 44 -61.87 2.27 -15.52
CA PRO A 44 -61.55 3.00 -16.77
C PRO A 44 -60.53 4.16 -16.57
N GLY A 45 -60.02 4.87 -17.58
CA GLY A 45 -60.35 4.90 -19.00
C GLY A 45 -61.02 6.22 -19.43
N PHE A 46 -60.24 7.28 -19.70
CA PHE A 46 -60.74 8.48 -20.41
C PHE A 46 -59.70 9.07 -21.38
N LYS A 47 -60.18 9.69 -22.46
CA LYS A 47 -59.42 10.09 -23.67
C LYS A 47 -59.22 11.60 -23.80
N GLY A 48 -58.15 11.98 -24.50
CA GLY A 48 -58.22 12.96 -25.60
C GLY A 48 -57.71 14.39 -25.34
N GLY A 49 -56.99 14.98 -26.31
CA GLY A 49 -56.60 16.40 -26.27
C GLY A 49 -55.44 16.87 -27.19
N LYS A 50 -55.69 17.00 -28.50
CA LYS A 50 -55.00 17.88 -29.50
C LYS A 50 -56.11 18.44 -30.41
N PRO A 51 -56.02 19.62 -31.11
CA PRO A 51 -54.86 20.39 -31.61
C PRO A 51 -54.77 21.84 -31.03
N GLY A 52 -53.98 22.82 -31.52
CA GLY A 52 -52.86 22.83 -32.48
C GLY A 52 -52.91 23.94 -33.58
N GLY A 53 -51.99 24.91 -33.56
CA GLY A 53 -51.83 26.07 -34.47
C GLY A 53 -51.32 27.32 -33.71
N LYS A 54 -50.81 28.42 -34.31
CA LYS A 54 -50.25 28.70 -35.66
C LYS A 54 -49.61 30.13 -35.66
N GLY A 55 -48.48 30.34 -36.36
CA GLY A 55 -47.90 31.67 -36.69
C GLY A 55 -47.01 32.35 -35.61
N SER A 56 -46.13 33.32 -35.93
CA SER A 56 -45.63 33.79 -37.25
C SER A 56 -44.45 34.80 -37.11
N ALA A 57 -43.51 34.77 -38.07
CA ALA A 57 -42.65 35.87 -38.60
C ALA A 57 -41.73 36.71 -37.66
N GLY A 58 -40.48 36.97 -38.11
CA GLY A 58 -39.52 37.84 -37.38
C GLY A 58 -38.09 37.97 -37.94
N ARG A 59 -37.91 38.38 -39.21
CA ARG A 59 -36.67 38.90 -39.85
C ARG A 59 -37.12 39.98 -40.85
N PRO A 60 -36.37 41.08 -41.17
CA PRO A 60 -34.94 41.12 -41.58
C PRO A 60 -34.12 42.25 -40.88
N ASN A 61 -32.81 42.46 -41.05
CA ASN A 61 -31.99 42.96 -42.19
C ASN A 61 -30.52 42.49 -41.98
N ALA A 62 -29.65 42.18 -42.96
CA ALA A 62 -29.29 42.82 -44.25
C ALA A 62 -28.38 44.07 -44.08
N GLY A 63 -27.08 43.92 -44.42
CA GLY A 63 -26.05 44.96 -44.27
C GLY A 63 -24.62 44.50 -44.63
N LYS A 64 -24.32 44.39 -45.93
CA LYS A 64 -22.98 44.43 -46.57
C LYS A 64 -22.93 45.75 -47.41
N PRO A 65 -21.80 46.24 -48.00
CA PRO A 65 -20.54 45.55 -48.35
C PRO A 65 -19.23 46.39 -48.13
N GLY A 66 -18.09 45.91 -48.66
CA GLY A 66 -16.86 46.69 -48.92
C GLY A 66 -15.57 45.98 -48.46
N THR A 67 -14.85 45.18 -49.25
CA THR A 67 -13.94 45.44 -50.42
C THR A 67 -12.52 45.95 -50.10
N GLN A 68 -11.56 45.02 -50.25
CA GLN A 68 -10.28 45.15 -50.97
C GLN A 68 -9.13 46.08 -50.51
N ASN A 69 -7.97 45.42 -50.32
CA ASN A 69 -6.63 45.74 -50.87
C ASN A 69 -5.65 46.77 -50.22
N ALA A 70 -4.38 46.37 -50.39
CA ALA A 70 -3.16 47.17 -50.62
C ALA A 70 -2.26 47.63 -49.44
N LYS A 71 -1.17 46.85 -49.26
CA LYS A 71 0.26 47.24 -49.35
C LYS A 71 0.76 48.59 -48.78
N GLY A 72 1.84 48.49 -47.99
CA GLY A 72 2.91 49.51 -47.87
C GLY A 72 2.98 50.21 -46.50
N GLY A 73 4.12 50.32 -45.82
CA GLY A 73 5.45 49.80 -46.14
C GLY A 73 6.46 49.93 -44.98
N LYS A 74 7.58 49.20 -45.11
CA LYS A 74 8.89 49.49 -44.45
C LYS A 74 9.67 50.50 -45.32
N PRO A 75 10.89 50.98 -44.96
CA PRO A 75 11.69 50.75 -43.73
C PRO A 75 12.21 52.04 -43.05
N GLY A 76 12.86 51.88 -41.89
CA GLY A 76 13.74 52.90 -41.30
C GLY A 76 14.82 52.25 -40.44
N ALA A 77 16.07 52.28 -40.88
CA ALA A 77 17.21 51.64 -40.21
C ALA A 77 18.23 52.68 -39.71
N LYS A 78 18.90 52.38 -38.58
CA LYS A 78 20.23 52.89 -38.21
C LYS A 78 20.80 52.09 -37.03
N GLY A 79 21.96 51.44 -37.21
CA GLY A 79 22.89 51.08 -36.13
C GLY A 79 24.01 52.14 -36.04
N PRO A 80 25.28 51.83 -35.64
CA PRO A 80 25.82 50.51 -35.21
C PRO A 80 26.87 50.58 -34.05
N ALA A 81 27.59 49.46 -33.82
CA ALA A 81 28.89 49.28 -33.11
C ALA A 81 28.89 49.31 -31.56
N GLY A 82 29.79 48.59 -30.85
CA GLY A 82 30.90 47.69 -31.24
C GLY A 82 31.06 46.50 -30.27
N LYS A 83 31.53 45.31 -30.70
CA LYS A 83 32.92 44.83 -30.91
C LYS A 83 33.68 44.39 -29.65
N GLY A 84 34.02 43.09 -29.59
CA GLY A 84 34.98 42.47 -28.65
C GLY A 84 35.11 40.96 -28.92
N THR A 85 36.27 40.49 -29.38
CA THR A 85 36.43 39.14 -29.99
C THR A 85 37.60 38.32 -29.44
N GLY A 86 37.31 37.09 -28.99
CA GLY A 86 38.12 35.88 -29.21
C GLY A 86 39.35 35.62 -28.30
N PRO A 87 40.09 34.49 -28.49
CA PRO A 87 39.87 33.42 -29.48
C PRO A 87 39.80 31.98 -28.90
N LYS A 88 39.67 30.98 -29.80
CA LYS A 88 39.66 29.52 -29.53
C LYS A 88 41.06 28.88 -29.70
N GLY A 89 41.24 27.67 -29.17
CA GLY A 89 42.29 26.73 -29.58
C GLY A 89 41.77 25.28 -29.73
N ALA A 90 42.25 24.56 -30.75
CA ALA A 90 42.11 23.10 -30.94
C ALA A 90 43.49 22.44 -30.67
N GLY A 91 43.73 21.13 -30.48
CA GLY A 91 42.97 19.86 -30.50
C GLY A 91 43.96 18.76 -30.03
N PRO A 92 44.04 17.53 -30.59
CA PRO A 92 42.97 16.54 -30.86
C PRO A 92 43.32 15.07 -30.42
N LYS A 93 42.32 14.17 -30.43
CA LYS A 93 42.39 12.68 -30.65
C LYS A 93 43.21 11.74 -29.74
N GLY A 94 42.55 10.66 -29.26
CA GLY A 94 42.96 9.29 -29.68
C GLY A 94 43.07 8.15 -28.64
N ALA A 95 42.22 7.13 -28.83
CA ALA A 95 42.45 5.68 -28.55
C ALA A 95 42.49 5.13 -27.10
N GLY A 96 42.03 3.86 -26.99
CA GLY A 96 41.93 3.05 -25.77
C GLY A 96 43.06 2.03 -25.56
N PRO A 97 42.85 0.97 -24.74
CA PRO A 97 43.80 0.65 -23.66
C PRO A 97 44.70 -0.58 -23.88
N LYS A 98 45.80 -0.68 -23.10
CA LYS A 98 46.47 -1.96 -22.77
C LYS A 98 47.31 -1.91 -21.47
N LYS A 99 47.62 -3.11 -20.96
CA LYS A 99 48.08 -3.43 -19.58
C LYS A 99 49.53 -3.03 -19.25
N GLY A 100 49.81 -2.81 -17.96
CA GLY A 100 51.17 -2.82 -17.38
C GLY A 100 51.21 -2.58 -15.86
N GLN A 101 51.62 -3.58 -15.09
CA GLN A 101 52.03 -3.53 -13.66
C GLN A 101 53.55 -3.84 -13.59
N PRO A 102 54.25 -3.72 -12.45
CA PRO A 102 53.94 -3.04 -11.18
C PRO A 102 55.07 -2.08 -10.71
N ALA A 103 54.87 -1.34 -9.60
CA ALA A 103 55.96 -0.65 -8.89
C ALA A 103 55.73 -0.64 -7.36
N THR A 104 56.82 -0.65 -6.60
CA THR A 104 56.88 -0.98 -5.17
C THR A 104 56.95 0.22 -4.22
N SER A 105 56.78 -0.06 -2.93
CA SER A 105 56.64 0.87 -1.80
C SER A 105 57.88 1.71 -1.45
N GLY A 106 57.66 2.96 -1.03
CA GLY A 106 58.64 3.81 -0.31
C GLY A 106 58.31 3.96 1.21
N PRO A 107 59.28 4.39 2.04
CA PRO A 107 59.24 4.18 3.50
C PRO A 107 58.76 5.38 4.35
N ARG A 108 58.50 5.13 5.65
CA ARG A 108 58.26 6.15 6.70
C ARG A 108 59.34 6.12 7.79
N PRO A 109 59.63 7.24 8.49
CA PRO A 109 60.88 7.41 9.22
C PRO A 109 60.81 7.22 10.74
N TYR A 110 62.01 7.19 11.33
CA TYR A 110 62.39 7.30 12.74
C TYR A 110 62.26 6.05 13.63
N ALA A 111 63.42 5.44 13.87
CA ALA A 111 63.68 4.53 14.99
C ALA A 111 64.84 5.12 15.81
N SER A 112 64.80 4.98 17.13
CA SER A 112 65.94 5.19 18.02
C SER A 112 65.85 4.21 19.19
N THR A 113 66.98 3.61 19.54
CA THR A 113 67.20 2.84 20.78
C THR A 113 67.26 3.81 21.98
N ASP A 114 67.06 3.42 23.26
CA ASP A 114 67.75 2.35 23.99
C ASP A 114 67.06 1.99 25.34
N ARG A 115 67.72 1.14 26.15
CA ARG A 115 67.27 0.54 27.43
C ARG A 115 66.94 1.56 28.54
N TYR A 116 65.99 1.22 29.43
CA TYR A 116 66.21 0.95 30.87
C TYR A 116 64.90 0.46 31.53
N GLY A 117 64.96 -0.54 32.42
CA GLY A 117 63.76 -1.17 33.00
C GLY A 117 63.29 -0.59 34.34
N ARG A 118 61.97 -0.65 34.60
CA ARG A 118 61.37 -0.74 35.94
C ARG A 118 60.14 -1.66 35.92
N LYS A 119 59.83 -2.23 37.09
CA LYS A 119 58.83 -3.28 37.31
C LYS A 119 57.39 -2.80 37.14
N MET A 120 56.49 -3.72 36.77
CA MET A 120 55.04 -3.63 36.99
C MET A 120 54.71 -3.34 38.46
N PRO A 121 53.50 -2.81 38.71
CA PRO A 121 52.58 -3.54 39.59
C PRO A 121 51.22 -3.82 38.94
N ASP A 122 50.65 -4.99 39.23
CA ASP A 122 49.35 -5.45 38.75
C ASP A 122 48.18 -4.56 39.23
N LYS A 123 47.26 -4.18 38.33
CA LYS A 123 45.83 -4.00 38.66
C LYS A 123 44.88 -4.36 37.51
N VAL A 124 44.23 -5.52 37.69
CA VAL A 124 42.84 -5.87 37.32
C VAL A 124 42.39 -5.67 35.86
N ALA A 125 42.15 -6.80 35.18
CA ALA A 125 41.46 -6.84 33.90
C ALA A 125 39.95 -6.54 34.04
N ILE A 126 39.44 -5.58 33.26
CA ILE A 126 37.99 -5.35 33.06
C ILE A 126 37.68 -5.31 31.55
N TYR A 127 38.05 -6.36 30.83
CA TYR A 127 37.44 -6.71 29.55
C TYR A 127 37.26 -8.22 29.49
N GLY A 128 36.05 -8.67 29.14
CA GLY A 128 35.70 -10.08 29.06
C GLY A 128 36.53 -10.84 28.02
N PRO A 129 36.47 -12.19 28.02
CA PRO A 129 37.34 -13.02 27.19
C PRO A 129 37.26 -12.60 25.72
N HIS A 130 38.43 -12.33 25.13
CA HIS A 130 38.55 -11.95 23.73
C HIS A 130 37.76 -12.92 22.84
N ARG A 131 36.72 -12.42 22.15
CA ARG A 131 35.99 -13.19 21.13
C ARG A 131 37.01 -13.79 20.17
N ARG A 132 36.97 -15.13 20.01
CA ARG A 132 37.88 -15.86 19.11
C ARG A 132 37.85 -15.20 17.73
N ARG A 133 39.02 -14.93 17.15
CA ARG A 133 39.14 -14.44 15.77
C ARG A 133 38.40 -15.40 14.84
N ARG A 134 37.41 -14.88 14.11
CA ARG A 134 36.60 -15.63 13.14
C ARG A 134 37.54 -16.34 12.15
N PRO A 135 37.41 -17.66 11.92
CA PRO A 135 38.19 -18.35 10.90
C PRO A 135 37.88 -17.73 9.53
N LYS A 136 38.92 -17.63 8.68
CA LYS A 136 38.85 -16.96 7.39
C LYS A 136 38.29 -17.93 6.35
N ASN A 137 36.97 -17.89 6.17
CA ASN A 137 36.15 -18.70 5.26
C ASN A 137 36.30 -20.23 5.41
N PRO A 138 35.41 -20.91 6.16
CA PRO A 138 34.97 -22.23 5.70
C PRO A 138 34.17 -22.06 4.38
N PRO A 139 34.30 -22.96 3.40
CA PRO A 139 33.34 -23.06 2.33
C PRO A 139 32.04 -23.66 2.91
N VAL A 140 31.01 -22.84 3.12
CA VAL A 140 29.66 -23.32 3.45
C VAL A 140 28.99 -23.83 2.17
N ASP A 141 29.28 -25.09 1.86
CA ASP A 141 28.54 -25.88 0.87
C ASP A 141 27.13 -26.13 1.41
N ARG A 142 26.18 -25.28 1.01
CA ARG A 142 24.83 -25.11 1.58
C ARG A 142 24.83 -24.70 3.06
N LEU A 143 24.18 -23.59 3.37
CA LEU A 143 23.65 -23.36 4.71
C LEU A 143 22.69 -24.51 5.04
N GLU A 144 22.95 -25.30 6.09
CA GLU A 144 22.07 -26.41 6.51
C GLU A 144 20.65 -25.90 6.84
N VAL A 145 20.58 -24.64 7.29
CA VAL A 145 19.38 -23.84 7.54
C VAL A 145 18.52 -23.55 6.29
N HIS A 146 19.05 -23.67 5.06
CA HIS A 146 18.32 -23.23 3.85
C HIS A 146 17.37 -24.29 3.29
N ASP A 147 16.07 -24.14 3.55
CA ASP A 147 15.00 -24.87 2.86
C ASP A 147 14.59 -24.17 1.55
N ALA A 148 14.61 -24.89 0.42
CA ALA A 148 14.17 -24.34 -0.86
C ALA A 148 12.68 -23.95 -0.88
N GLU A 149 11.81 -24.73 -0.24
CA GLU A 149 10.36 -24.49 -0.17
C GLU A 149 9.98 -23.56 1.00
N GLY A 150 10.93 -23.31 1.91
CA GLY A 150 10.76 -22.48 3.09
C GLY A 150 10.46 -21.01 2.79
N VAL A 151 10.02 -20.30 3.84
CA VAL A 151 9.72 -18.87 3.77
C VAL A 151 11.00 -18.07 4.00
N ARG A 152 11.24 -17.05 3.18
CA ARG A 152 12.37 -16.12 3.34
C ARG A 152 12.45 -15.56 4.76
N LEU A 153 13.63 -15.65 5.39
CA LEU A 153 13.86 -15.29 6.79
C LEU A 153 13.41 -13.85 7.09
N GLN A 154 13.76 -12.87 6.25
CA GLN A 154 13.31 -11.48 6.45
C GLN A 154 11.79 -11.28 6.31
N LYS A 155 11.07 -12.18 5.62
CA LYS A 155 9.60 -12.17 5.57
C LYS A 155 9.02 -12.72 6.88
N LEU A 156 9.59 -13.79 7.44
CA LEU A 156 9.16 -14.34 8.73
C LEU A 156 9.41 -13.34 9.87
N LEU A 157 10.62 -12.80 9.98
CA LEU A 157 10.96 -11.78 10.99
C LEU A 157 9.99 -10.57 10.92
N ALA A 158 9.68 -10.09 9.71
CA ALA A 158 8.78 -8.95 9.53
C ALA A 158 7.30 -9.26 9.82
N ASN A 159 6.87 -10.50 9.57
CA ASN A 159 5.53 -10.99 9.91
C ASN A 159 5.38 -11.17 11.42
N ALA A 160 6.40 -11.72 12.10
CA ALA A 160 6.51 -11.83 13.56
C ALA A 160 6.67 -10.48 14.30
N GLY A 161 6.47 -9.36 13.61
CA GLY A 161 6.48 -8.03 14.20
C GLY A 161 7.86 -7.40 14.47
N VAL A 162 8.97 -8.12 14.25
CA VAL A 162 10.33 -7.70 14.65
C VAL A 162 10.70 -6.33 14.08
N ALA A 163 10.68 -6.17 12.75
CA ALA A 163 10.94 -4.90 12.08
C ALA A 163 10.35 -4.87 10.65
N SER A 164 10.61 -3.81 9.87
CA SER A 164 10.31 -3.84 8.42
C SER A 164 11.18 -4.89 7.72
N ARG A 165 10.73 -5.44 6.58
CA ARG A 165 11.52 -6.45 5.84
C ARG A 165 12.96 -5.99 5.55
N ARG A 166 13.17 -4.71 5.24
CA ARG A 166 14.50 -4.12 5.00
C ARG A 166 15.35 -4.04 6.27
N VAL A 167 14.76 -3.63 7.39
CA VAL A 167 15.44 -3.60 8.69
C VAL A 167 15.74 -5.04 9.17
N CYS A 168 14.91 -6.02 8.84
CA CYS A 168 15.22 -7.43 9.06
C CYS A 168 16.38 -7.92 8.18
N GLU A 169 16.52 -7.45 6.93
CA GLU A 169 17.70 -7.72 6.08
C GLU A 169 18.97 -7.10 6.69
N GLU A 170 18.89 -5.86 7.20
CA GLU A 170 19.97 -5.21 7.94
C GLU A 170 20.39 -6.04 9.18
N MET A 171 19.43 -6.42 10.04
CA MET A 171 19.68 -7.27 11.22
C MET A 171 20.34 -8.63 10.88
N ILE A 172 19.96 -9.26 9.77
CA ILE A 172 20.62 -10.48 9.26
C ILE A 172 22.09 -10.16 8.93
N THR A 173 22.36 -9.14 8.12
CA THR A 173 23.74 -8.78 7.76
C THR A 173 24.59 -8.34 8.96
N GLU A 174 23.97 -7.77 10.00
CA GLU A 174 24.60 -7.41 11.28
C GLU A 174 24.94 -8.62 12.17
N SER A 175 24.64 -9.85 11.73
CA SER A 175 24.84 -11.09 12.50
C SER A 175 24.01 -11.16 13.80
N ARG A 176 22.82 -10.54 13.81
CA ARG A 176 21.93 -10.47 14.98
C ARG A 176 20.82 -11.52 14.99
N VAL A 177 20.67 -12.27 13.90
CA VAL A 177 19.65 -13.30 13.74
C VAL A 177 20.28 -14.68 13.79
N THR A 178 19.70 -15.59 14.57
CA THR A 178 20.04 -17.02 14.53
C THR A 178 18.85 -17.85 14.10
N VAL A 179 19.11 -18.99 13.48
CA VAL A 179 18.13 -20.04 13.21
C VAL A 179 18.72 -21.37 13.63
N ASP A 180 18.00 -22.13 14.45
CA ASP A 180 18.41 -23.44 14.98
C ASP A 180 19.79 -23.41 15.70
N GLY A 181 20.14 -22.24 16.24
CA GLY A 181 21.42 -21.95 16.90
C GLY A 181 22.50 -21.33 16.01
N ASP A 182 22.37 -21.41 14.68
CA ASP A 182 23.35 -20.89 13.72
C ASP A 182 23.10 -19.43 13.36
N VAL A 183 24.19 -18.64 13.32
CA VAL A 183 24.14 -17.20 12.99
C VAL A 183 24.01 -17.00 11.49
N VAL A 184 22.86 -16.49 11.04
CA VAL A 184 22.59 -16.24 9.63
C VAL A 184 23.02 -14.83 9.25
N THR A 185 23.95 -14.72 8.29
CA THR A 185 24.41 -13.42 7.74
C THR A 185 24.08 -13.22 6.25
N GLU A 186 23.55 -14.25 5.59
CA GLU A 186 23.28 -14.22 4.15
C GLU A 186 21.83 -13.82 3.87
N LEU A 187 21.64 -12.94 2.89
CA LEU A 187 20.31 -12.50 2.47
C LEU A 187 19.67 -13.53 1.54
N GLY A 188 18.37 -13.74 1.71
CA GLY A 188 17.57 -14.63 0.86
C GLY A 188 17.41 -16.05 1.38
N VAL A 189 18.07 -16.39 2.50
CA VAL A 189 17.85 -17.63 3.27
C VAL A 189 16.36 -17.84 3.53
N ARG A 190 15.93 -19.09 3.40
CA ARG A 190 14.55 -19.56 3.55
C ARG A 190 14.53 -20.67 4.58
N VAL A 191 13.50 -20.69 5.43
CA VAL A 191 13.37 -21.63 6.55
C VAL A 191 11.90 -22.07 6.69
N ASP A 192 11.64 -23.27 7.19
CA ASP A 192 10.26 -23.70 7.50
C ASP A 192 9.80 -23.06 8.81
N PRO A 193 8.77 -22.18 8.81
CA PRO A 193 8.24 -21.57 10.03
C PRO A 193 7.68 -22.57 11.05
N LYS A 194 7.42 -23.83 10.67
CA LYS A 194 6.88 -24.84 11.59
C LYS A 194 7.94 -25.53 12.45
N THR A 195 9.21 -25.49 12.02
CA THR A 195 10.30 -26.23 12.67
C THR A 195 11.45 -25.34 13.12
N ALA A 196 11.67 -24.20 12.46
CA ALA A 196 12.83 -23.35 12.71
C ALA A 196 12.73 -22.56 14.03
N GLU A 197 13.72 -22.75 14.92
CA GLU A 197 13.89 -21.95 16.13
C GLU A 197 14.66 -20.66 15.81
N ILE A 198 13.92 -19.56 15.58
CA ILE A 198 14.49 -18.27 15.20
C ILE A 198 14.69 -17.38 16.45
N THR A 199 15.89 -16.83 16.63
CA THR A 199 16.17 -15.79 17.64
C THR A 199 16.70 -14.51 17.02
N VAL A 200 16.41 -13.37 17.64
CA VAL A 200 16.96 -12.06 17.30
C VAL A 200 17.59 -11.46 18.56
N ASP A 201 18.86 -11.09 18.48
CA ASP A 201 19.69 -10.66 19.61
C ASP A 201 19.68 -11.66 20.81
N GLY A 202 19.45 -12.95 20.52
CA GLY A 202 19.35 -14.03 21.52
C GLY A 202 17.97 -14.20 22.15
N LEU A 203 16.96 -13.43 21.74
CA LEU A 203 15.57 -13.61 22.17
C LEU A 203 14.80 -14.44 21.14
N PRO A 204 14.14 -15.54 21.52
CA PRO A 204 13.32 -16.32 20.61
C PRO A 204 12.10 -15.50 20.16
N ILE A 205 11.81 -15.49 18.87
CA ILE A 205 10.62 -14.82 18.33
C ILE A 205 9.44 -15.79 18.27
N GLN A 206 8.22 -15.30 18.55
CA GLN A 206 7.02 -16.06 18.24
C GLN A 206 6.53 -15.72 16.85
N LEU A 207 6.31 -16.77 16.05
CA LEU A 207 5.69 -16.67 14.74
C LEU A 207 4.17 -16.66 14.95
N ASP A 208 3.55 -15.49 14.85
CA ASP A 208 2.10 -15.36 14.89
C ASP A 208 1.54 -15.40 13.46
N ASP A 209 0.88 -16.51 13.13
CA ASP A 209 0.27 -16.75 11.82
C ASP A 209 -1.13 -16.12 11.67
N LYS A 210 -1.62 -15.38 12.67
CA LYS A 210 -2.98 -14.83 12.65
C LYS A 210 -3.12 -13.72 11.61
N LEU A 211 -3.77 -14.05 10.50
CA LEU A 211 -4.10 -13.07 9.46
C LEU A 211 -5.19 -12.09 9.93
N VAL A 212 -4.95 -10.81 9.71
CA VAL A 212 -5.89 -9.72 9.97
C VAL A 212 -6.15 -8.91 8.70
N TYR A 213 -7.39 -8.42 8.55
CA TYR A 213 -7.81 -7.68 7.37
C TYR A 213 -8.71 -6.52 7.80
N TYR A 214 -8.29 -5.30 7.48
CA TYR A 214 -9.00 -4.08 7.86
C TYR A 214 -9.38 -3.24 6.63
N ALA A 215 -10.53 -2.57 6.72
CA ALA A 215 -10.88 -1.45 5.85
C ALA A 215 -10.71 -0.14 6.63
N PHE A 216 -9.90 0.77 6.10
CA PHE A 216 -9.71 2.12 6.62
C PHE A 216 -10.32 3.14 5.64
N ASN A 217 -11.16 4.05 6.14
CA ASN A 217 -11.55 5.24 5.37
C ASN A 217 -10.53 6.35 5.65
N LYS A 218 -9.50 6.44 4.80
CA LYS A 218 -8.42 7.42 4.91
C LYS A 218 -8.98 8.85 4.75
N PRO A 219 -8.76 9.76 5.70
CA PRO A 219 -9.07 11.18 5.52
C PRO A 219 -8.09 11.85 4.54
N GLU A 220 -8.48 13.03 4.05
CA GLU A 220 -7.56 13.94 3.38
C GLU A 220 -6.45 14.42 4.34
N GLY A 221 -5.29 14.83 3.81
CA GLY A 221 -4.17 15.34 4.61
C GLY A 221 -3.32 14.28 5.31
N VAL A 222 -3.76 13.01 5.33
CA VAL A 222 -3.02 11.90 5.95
C VAL A 222 -2.04 11.26 4.97
N VAL A 223 -0.82 10.96 5.40
CA VAL A 223 0.20 10.28 4.58
C VAL A 223 0.03 8.76 4.63
N CYS A 224 0.05 8.11 3.46
CA CYS A 224 -0.02 6.65 3.34
C CYS A 224 1.34 5.98 3.64
N THR A 225 1.79 6.06 4.90
CA THR A 225 2.98 5.40 5.44
C THR A 225 2.72 4.91 6.87
N MET A 226 3.45 3.88 7.31
CA MET A 226 3.42 3.39 8.70
C MET A 226 4.32 4.19 9.65
N ASP A 227 5.23 4.99 9.10
CA ASP A 227 6.19 5.85 9.79
C ASP A 227 6.51 7.06 8.88
N ASP A 228 6.41 8.29 9.41
CA ASP A 228 6.65 9.54 8.66
C ASP A 228 7.73 10.38 9.34
N GLN A 229 8.90 10.44 8.70
CA GLN A 229 10.09 11.15 9.23
C GLN A 229 9.94 12.68 9.25
N GLU A 230 8.94 13.23 8.57
CA GLU A 230 8.64 14.67 8.54
C GLU A 230 7.61 15.07 9.61
N GLY A 231 7.15 14.12 10.44
CA GLY A 231 6.19 14.38 11.53
C GLY A 231 4.77 14.68 11.05
N ARG A 232 4.43 14.35 9.79
CA ARG A 232 3.07 14.51 9.26
C ARG A 232 2.18 13.39 9.78
N GLN A 233 0.91 13.71 10.01
CA GLN A 233 -0.11 12.71 10.35
C GLN A 233 -0.16 11.61 9.28
N CYS A 234 -0.05 10.36 9.71
CA CYS A 234 0.09 9.19 8.85
C CYS A 234 -0.90 8.08 9.25
N ILE A 235 -1.00 7.02 8.46
CA ILE A 235 -2.05 6.00 8.69
C ILE A 235 -1.85 5.22 10.00
N SER A 236 -0.64 5.18 10.57
CA SER A 236 -0.38 4.48 11.83
C SER A 236 -0.95 5.18 13.08
N ASP A 237 -1.31 6.47 12.96
CA ASP A 237 -1.97 7.25 14.01
C ASP A 237 -3.42 6.81 14.22
N PHE A 238 -4.08 6.34 13.15
CA PHE A 238 -5.46 5.82 13.18
C PHE A 238 -5.53 4.36 13.65
N LEU A 239 -4.38 3.67 13.72
CA LEU A 239 -4.29 2.26 14.12
C LEU A 239 -4.10 2.07 15.63
N ILE A 240 -4.03 3.15 16.43
CA ILE A 240 -3.82 3.08 17.88
C ILE A 240 -4.82 2.12 18.59
N PRO A 241 -6.14 2.13 18.30
CA PRO A 241 -7.08 1.17 18.91
C PRO A 241 -6.80 -0.30 18.56
N HIS A 242 -6.09 -0.56 17.45
CA HIS A 242 -5.79 -1.89 16.91
C HIS A 242 -4.33 -2.31 17.12
N ARG A 243 -3.46 -1.46 17.71
CA ARG A 243 -2.01 -1.71 17.84
C ARG A 243 -1.65 -2.99 18.61
N HIS A 244 -2.57 -3.53 19.42
CA HIS A 244 -2.39 -4.77 20.15
C HIS A 244 -2.77 -6.05 19.37
N GLN A 245 -3.27 -5.94 18.14
CA GLN A 245 -3.90 -7.08 17.46
C GLN A 245 -2.98 -7.82 16.48
N GLN A 246 -2.23 -7.11 15.63
CA GLN A 246 -1.16 -7.60 14.74
C GLN A 246 -0.45 -6.41 14.07
N ARG A 247 0.77 -6.62 13.53
CA ARG A 247 1.44 -5.62 12.71
C ARG A 247 0.96 -5.67 11.25
N VAL A 248 0.25 -4.62 10.82
CA VAL A 248 -0.26 -4.50 9.44
C VAL A 248 0.54 -3.54 8.55
N PHE A 249 0.33 -3.65 7.25
CA PHE A 249 0.79 -2.73 6.22
C PHE A 249 -0.33 -2.43 5.20
N HIS A 250 -0.13 -1.41 4.37
CA HIS A 250 -1.15 -0.90 3.46
C HIS A 250 -1.19 -1.62 2.11
N VAL A 251 -2.40 -1.92 1.62
CA VAL A 251 -2.62 -2.52 0.30
C VAL A 251 -2.67 -1.41 -0.74
N GLY A 252 -1.55 -1.23 -1.44
CA GLY A 252 -1.33 -0.13 -2.36
C GLY A 252 -1.21 1.19 -1.59
N ARG A 253 -1.44 2.32 -2.25
CA ARG A 253 -1.38 3.64 -1.62
C ARG A 253 -2.55 4.52 -2.07
N LEU A 254 -2.79 5.58 -1.31
CA LEU A 254 -3.57 6.75 -1.70
C LEU A 254 -2.68 7.98 -1.51
N ASP A 255 -2.83 8.98 -2.39
CA ASP A 255 -2.13 10.25 -2.24
C ASP A 255 -2.65 11.01 -0.99
N ILE A 256 -1.90 11.99 -0.50
CA ILE A 256 -2.22 12.74 0.73
C ILE A 256 -3.60 13.40 0.62
N GLU A 257 -3.84 14.09 -0.49
CA GLU A 257 -5.10 14.72 -0.94
C GLU A 257 -6.16 13.74 -1.50
N THR A 258 -6.02 12.43 -1.26
CA THR A 258 -7.02 11.43 -1.69
C THR A 258 -7.62 10.73 -0.48
N GLU A 259 -8.94 10.71 -0.43
CA GLU A 259 -9.73 10.10 0.62
C GLU A 259 -10.11 8.66 0.27
N GLY A 260 -10.66 7.96 1.27
CA GLY A 260 -11.49 6.79 1.06
C GLY A 260 -10.79 5.47 1.38
N LEU A 261 -11.31 4.40 0.78
CA LEU A 261 -10.99 3.02 1.14
C LEU A 261 -9.52 2.69 0.90
N LEU A 262 -8.81 2.38 1.98
CA LEU A 262 -7.50 1.75 2.01
C LEU A 262 -7.63 0.43 2.77
N LEU A 263 -7.26 -0.68 2.15
CA LEU A 263 -7.21 -1.97 2.84
C LEU A 263 -5.86 -2.08 3.57
N LEU A 264 -5.87 -2.66 4.77
CA LEU A 264 -4.68 -2.90 5.58
C LEU A 264 -4.67 -4.37 6.02
N THR A 265 -3.52 -5.03 5.99
CA THR A 265 -3.39 -6.45 6.36
C THR A 265 -1.94 -6.81 6.71
N ASN A 266 -1.74 -7.96 7.35
CA ASN A 266 -0.43 -8.63 7.44
C ASN A 266 -0.25 -9.73 6.36
N ASP A 267 -1.29 -10.02 5.55
CA ASP A 267 -1.22 -10.94 4.43
C ASP A 267 -0.45 -10.32 3.24
N GLY A 268 0.82 -10.72 3.13
CA GLY A 268 1.72 -10.26 2.07
C GLY A 268 1.43 -10.85 0.69
N GLU A 269 0.75 -11.99 0.60
CA GLU A 269 0.40 -12.61 -0.69
C GLU A 269 -0.83 -11.93 -1.26
N LEU A 270 -1.89 -11.78 -0.46
CA LEU A 270 -3.08 -11.02 -0.85
C LEU A 270 -2.72 -9.57 -1.24
N THR A 271 -1.86 -8.92 -0.45
CA THR A 271 -1.37 -7.56 -0.77
C THR A 271 -0.64 -7.50 -2.10
N ASN A 272 0.21 -8.48 -2.41
CA ASN A 272 0.88 -8.56 -3.69
C ASN A 272 -0.14 -8.68 -4.83
N ARG A 273 -1.12 -9.60 -4.73
CA ARG A 273 -2.13 -9.78 -5.79
C ARG A 273 -3.04 -8.57 -5.98
N LEU A 274 -3.51 -7.93 -4.91
CA LEU A 274 -4.39 -6.76 -5.00
C LEU A 274 -3.69 -5.50 -5.58
N THR A 275 -2.36 -5.46 -5.54
CA THR A 275 -1.57 -4.30 -6.00
C THR A 275 -0.86 -4.53 -7.32
N HIS A 276 -0.52 -5.78 -7.66
CA HIS A 276 0.23 -6.08 -8.87
C HIS A 276 -0.65 -5.94 -10.14
N PRO A 277 -0.19 -5.23 -11.19
CA PRO A 277 -1.03 -4.90 -12.34
C PRO A 277 -1.67 -6.10 -13.05
N SER A 278 -1.02 -7.27 -13.05
CA SER A 278 -1.50 -8.47 -13.77
C SER A 278 -2.80 -9.08 -13.26
N TYR A 279 -3.25 -8.72 -12.05
CA TYR A 279 -4.51 -9.19 -11.49
C TYR A 279 -5.68 -8.25 -11.79
N GLU A 280 -5.40 -7.10 -12.41
CA GLU A 280 -6.37 -6.12 -12.91
C GLU A 280 -7.50 -5.74 -11.93
N VAL A 281 -7.23 -5.80 -10.62
CA VAL A 281 -8.24 -5.61 -9.58
C VAL A 281 -8.87 -4.21 -9.69
N PRO A 282 -10.18 -4.07 -9.95
CA PRO A 282 -10.80 -2.79 -10.23
C PRO A 282 -10.83 -1.90 -8.98
N LYS A 283 -10.64 -0.60 -9.19
CA LYS A 283 -10.67 0.43 -8.14
C LYS A 283 -11.67 1.49 -8.58
N THR A 284 -12.71 1.71 -7.77
CA THR A 284 -13.76 2.70 -8.06
C THR A 284 -13.49 3.97 -7.29
N TYR A 285 -13.57 5.10 -7.99
CA TYR A 285 -13.37 6.43 -7.44
C TYR A 285 -14.60 7.30 -7.71
N LEU A 286 -15.01 8.05 -6.71
CA LEU A 286 -15.90 9.21 -6.87
C LEU A 286 -15.03 10.45 -7.01
N VAL A 287 -15.25 11.19 -8.09
CA VAL A 287 -14.45 12.35 -8.52
C VAL A 287 -15.35 13.57 -8.56
N GLN A 288 -14.95 14.64 -7.88
CA GLN A 288 -15.61 15.95 -7.98
C GLN A 288 -14.74 16.88 -8.82
N VAL A 289 -15.36 17.49 -9.83
CA VAL A 289 -14.75 18.48 -10.72
C VAL A 289 -15.71 19.63 -10.98
N ARG A 290 -15.20 20.76 -11.47
CA ARG A 290 -16.05 21.86 -11.93
C ARG A 290 -16.90 21.47 -13.12
N GLY A 291 -18.17 21.84 -13.05
CA GLY A 291 -19.13 21.72 -14.14
C GLY A 291 -19.32 23.03 -14.91
N PRO A 292 -19.98 23.00 -16.07
CA PRO A 292 -20.45 21.80 -16.77
C PRO A 292 -19.28 21.03 -17.41
N MET A 293 -19.51 19.76 -17.77
CA MET A 293 -18.56 18.94 -18.52
C MET A 293 -19.09 18.67 -19.93
N GLU A 294 -18.19 18.64 -20.91
CA GLU A 294 -18.55 18.39 -22.30
C GLU A 294 -19.03 16.95 -22.54
N LYS A 295 -19.94 16.78 -23.49
CA LYS A 295 -20.42 15.45 -23.90
C LYS A 295 -19.30 14.73 -24.65
N GLY A 296 -19.11 13.44 -24.35
CA GLY A 296 -18.11 12.59 -24.99
C GLY A 296 -16.78 12.48 -24.24
N ILE A 297 -16.51 13.29 -23.20
CA ILE A 297 -15.30 13.14 -22.35
C ILE A 297 -15.22 11.73 -21.74
N GLY A 298 -16.34 11.20 -21.25
CA GLY A 298 -16.37 9.83 -20.74
C GLY A 298 -16.03 8.76 -21.79
N ASP A 299 -16.32 9.02 -23.08
CA ASP A 299 -15.98 8.12 -24.18
C ASP A 299 -14.49 8.24 -24.53
N GLN A 300 -13.96 9.46 -24.65
CA GLN A 300 -12.52 9.72 -24.81
C GLN A 300 -11.67 9.05 -23.71
N MET A 301 -12.12 9.10 -22.46
CA MET A 301 -11.42 8.46 -21.34
C MET A 301 -11.46 6.92 -21.40
N LYS A 302 -12.48 6.31 -22.03
CA LYS A 302 -12.56 4.85 -22.25
C LYS A 302 -11.74 4.40 -23.46
N GLU A 303 -11.70 5.20 -24.53
CA GLU A 303 -10.84 4.99 -25.71
C GLU A 303 -9.36 5.07 -25.32
N GLY A 304 -9.02 6.06 -24.48
CA GLY A 304 -7.71 6.22 -23.84
C GLY A 304 -7.03 7.53 -24.21
N LEU A 305 -6.33 8.10 -23.24
CA LEU A 305 -5.63 9.37 -23.33
C LEU A 305 -4.11 9.14 -23.24
N MET A 306 -3.35 9.90 -24.02
CA MET A 306 -1.89 9.90 -23.93
C MET A 306 -1.43 10.75 -22.75
N LEU A 307 -0.78 10.14 -21.77
CA LEU A 307 -0.13 10.81 -20.64
C LEU A 307 1.39 10.73 -20.77
N GLU A 308 2.11 11.44 -19.89
CA GLU A 308 3.58 11.44 -19.83
C GLU A 308 4.19 10.03 -19.69
N ASP A 309 3.51 9.11 -18.99
CA ASP A 309 3.90 7.71 -18.80
C ASP A 309 3.20 6.74 -19.77
N GLY A 310 2.73 7.26 -20.92
CA GLY A 310 2.07 6.52 -21.98
C GLY A 310 0.54 6.53 -21.88
N ILE A 311 -0.11 5.71 -22.72
CA ILE A 311 -1.57 5.65 -22.79
C ILE A 311 -2.16 5.12 -21.46
N ALA A 312 -3.27 5.73 -21.05
CA ALA A 312 -4.11 5.30 -19.95
C ALA A 312 -5.60 5.50 -20.28
N LYS A 313 -6.46 4.65 -19.72
CA LYS A 313 -7.91 4.67 -19.93
C LYS A 313 -8.65 4.33 -18.64
N VAL A 314 -9.95 4.60 -18.61
CA VAL A 314 -10.88 4.11 -17.58
C VAL A 314 -11.71 2.95 -18.12
N ASP A 315 -12.06 2.01 -17.25
CA ASP A 315 -12.91 0.86 -17.58
C ASP A 315 -14.40 1.27 -17.59
N SER A 316 -14.75 2.22 -16.74
CA SER A 316 -16.09 2.81 -16.64
C SER A 316 -16.00 4.29 -16.32
N PHE A 317 -16.94 5.05 -16.86
CA PHE A 317 -17.16 6.46 -16.58
C PHE A 317 -18.67 6.69 -16.47
N ARG A 318 -19.13 7.25 -15.35
CA ARG A 318 -20.54 7.53 -15.09
C ARG A 318 -20.70 8.88 -14.40
N LEU A 319 -21.49 9.78 -14.98
CA LEU A 319 -22.02 10.93 -14.26
C LEU A 319 -22.98 10.42 -13.17
N VAL A 320 -22.69 10.72 -11.91
CA VAL A 320 -23.49 10.33 -10.74
C VAL A 320 -24.49 11.43 -10.40
N ASP A 321 -24.02 12.68 -10.33
CA ASP A 321 -24.82 13.84 -9.97
C ASP A 321 -24.21 15.14 -10.56
N SER A 322 -25.01 16.20 -10.63
CA SER A 322 -24.65 17.50 -11.18
C SER A 322 -25.29 18.62 -10.37
N VAL A 323 -24.50 19.24 -9.49
CA VAL A 323 -24.91 20.38 -8.66
C VAL A 323 -24.45 21.71 -9.28
N PRO A 324 -24.97 22.87 -8.86
CA PRO A 324 -24.47 24.16 -9.34
C PRO A 324 -22.95 24.29 -9.10
N GLY A 325 -22.20 24.50 -10.19
CA GLY A 325 -20.74 24.67 -10.17
C GLY A 325 -19.90 23.38 -10.20
N HIS A 326 -20.44 22.22 -9.80
CA HIS A 326 -19.67 20.97 -9.70
C HIS A 326 -20.45 19.76 -10.22
N ILE A 327 -19.72 18.77 -10.75
CA ILE A 327 -20.28 17.46 -11.07
C ILE A 327 -19.57 16.36 -10.29
N LEU A 328 -20.29 15.26 -10.07
CA LEU A 328 -19.81 14.07 -9.40
C LEU A 328 -19.78 12.92 -10.41
N VAL A 329 -18.59 12.34 -10.61
CA VAL A 329 -18.34 11.29 -11.60
C VAL A 329 -17.80 10.05 -10.89
N GLU A 330 -18.39 8.90 -11.16
CA GLU A 330 -17.82 7.59 -10.81
C GLU A 330 -16.92 7.13 -11.95
N VAL A 331 -15.67 6.78 -11.64
CA VAL A 331 -14.74 6.14 -12.58
C VAL A 331 -14.20 4.84 -12.01
N VAL A 332 -14.01 3.85 -12.88
CA VAL A 332 -13.40 2.56 -12.53
C VAL A 332 -12.13 2.37 -13.34
N LEU A 333 -11.07 1.92 -12.67
CA LEU A 333 -9.78 1.62 -13.29
C LEU A 333 -9.06 0.49 -12.55
N HIS A 334 -8.51 -0.45 -13.29
CA HIS A 334 -7.59 -1.47 -12.76
C HIS A 334 -6.17 -0.94 -12.46
N SER A 335 -5.73 0.09 -13.18
CA SER A 335 -4.38 0.68 -13.10
C SER A 335 -4.06 1.32 -11.74
N GLY A 336 -2.81 1.16 -11.29
CA GLY A 336 -2.27 1.76 -10.06
C GLY A 336 -1.17 2.81 -10.28
N ARG A 337 -1.03 3.37 -11.49
CA ARG A 337 -0.01 4.39 -11.79
C ARG A 337 -0.20 5.63 -10.91
N ASN A 338 0.89 6.36 -10.62
CA ASN A 338 0.85 7.51 -9.72
C ASN A 338 -0.15 8.58 -10.21
N ARG A 339 -1.01 9.06 -9.30
CA ARG A 339 -2.00 10.13 -9.52
C ARG A 339 -2.89 9.94 -10.75
N ILE A 340 -3.10 8.70 -11.20
CA ILE A 340 -3.61 8.41 -12.55
C ILE A 340 -4.99 9.02 -12.82
N VAL A 341 -5.91 8.99 -11.85
CA VAL A 341 -7.24 9.60 -11.99
C VAL A 341 -7.12 11.10 -12.20
N ARG A 342 -6.33 11.78 -11.35
CA ARG A 342 -6.12 13.23 -11.44
C ARG A 342 -5.53 13.61 -12.80
N ARG A 343 -4.45 12.94 -13.23
CA ARG A 343 -3.83 13.16 -14.55
C ARG A 343 -4.77 12.94 -15.74
N LEU A 344 -5.64 11.92 -15.70
CA LEU A 344 -6.64 11.69 -16.74
C LEU A 344 -7.67 12.83 -16.83
N PHE A 345 -8.12 13.34 -15.67
CA PHE A 345 -9.07 14.44 -15.57
C PHE A 345 -8.44 15.81 -15.91
N ASP A 346 -7.18 16.03 -15.52
CA ASP A 346 -6.39 17.20 -15.90
C ASP A 346 -6.20 17.25 -17.43
N ALA A 347 -5.94 16.11 -18.07
CA ALA A 347 -5.73 15.99 -19.52
C ALA A 347 -6.98 16.31 -20.37
N VAL A 348 -8.20 16.19 -19.79
CA VAL A 348 -9.47 16.62 -20.42
C VAL A 348 -9.94 18.00 -19.94
N GLY A 349 -9.09 18.75 -19.24
CA GLY A 349 -9.40 20.12 -18.80
C GLY A 349 -10.32 20.24 -17.58
N HIS A 350 -10.59 19.14 -16.87
CA HIS A 350 -11.44 19.11 -15.67
C HIS A 350 -10.64 18.68 -14.43
N PRO A 351 -9.75 19.54 -13.90
CA PRO A 351 -8.89 19.17 -12.77
C PRO A 351 -9.70 18.78 -11.53
N VAL A 352 -9.20 17.76 -10.82
CA VAL A 352 -9.92 17.12 -9.71
C VAL A 352 -9.86 17.96 -8.44
N GLU A 353 -11.02 18.45 -8.00
CA GLU A 353 -11.17 19.19 -6.75
C GLU A 353 -11.23 18.24 -5.55
N ARG A 354 -11.91 17.10 -5.67
CA ARG A 354 -11.98 16.07 -4.61
C ARG A 354 -11.96 14.66 -5.19
N LEU A 355 -11.22 13.75 -4.55
CA LEU A 355 -11.09 12.35 -4.98
C LEU A 355 -11.29 11.40 -3.80
N VAL A 356 -12.27 10.51 -3.91
CA VAL A 356 -12.58 9.51 -2.88
C VAL A 356 -12.56 8.12 -3.51
N ARG A 357 -11.72 7.20 -3.02
CA ARG A 357 -11.80 5.78 -3.44
C ARG A 357 -12.94 5.09 -2.70
N THR A 358 -13.99 4.69 -3.41
CA THR A 358 -15.21 4.10 -2.82
C THR A 358 -15.22 2.58 -2.81
N GLN A 359 -14.43 1.94 -3.69
CA GLN A 359 -14.37 0.48 -3.81
C GLN A 359 -12.98 -0.01 -4.23
N VAL A 360 -12.55 -1.16 -3.72
CA VAL A 360 -11.36 -1.92 -4.14
C VAL A 360 -11.77 -3.39 -4.32
N GLY A 361 -11.75 -3.88 -5.55
CA GLY A 361 -12.25 -5.22 -5.89
C GLY A 361 -13.70 -5.38 -5.40
N PRO A 362 -14.02 -6.40 -4.58
CA PRO A 362 -15.36 -6.59 -4.02
C PRO A 362 -15.67 -5.69 -2.82
N ILE A 363 -14.68 -5.03 -2.21
CA ILE A 363 -14.85 -4.31 -0.93
C ILE A 363 -15.27 -2.87 -1.18
N ARG A 364 -16.40 -2.48 -0.57
CA ARG A 364 -16.95 -1.11 -0.62
C ARG A 364 -16.71 -0.39 0.71
N ILE A 365 -16.57 0.92 0.63
CA ILE A 365 -16.44 1.79 1.81
C ILE A 365 -17.74 1.89 2.61
N GLY A 366 -18.90 1.80 1.93
CA GLY A 366 -20.22 1.90 2.56
C GLY A 366 -20.47 3.26 3.21
N ASP A 367 -21.02 3.22 4.42
CA ASP A 367 -21.33 4.35 5.30
C ASP A 367 -20.20 4.66 6.31
N GLN A 368 -19.04 3.99 6.19
CA GLN A 368 -17.91 4.14 7.09
C GLN A 368 -17.39 5.58 7.09
N LYS A 369 -17.40 6.23 8.25
CA LYS A 369 -16.91 7.62 8.43
C LYS A 369 -15.40 7.73 8.18
N GLN A 370 -14.93 8.90 7.75
CA GLN A 370 -13.49 9.20 7.64
C GLN A 370 -12.78 8.94 8.97
N GLY A 371 -11.52 8.48 8.90
CA GLY A 371 -10.69 8.15 10.06
C GLY A 371 -11.04 6.82 10.74
N VAL A 372 -12.19 6.20 10.43
CA VAL A 372 -12.56 4.91 11.02
C VAL A 372 -11.78 3.78 10.35
N VAL A 373 -11.20 2.91 11.17
CA VAL A 373 -10.71 1.58 10.82
C VAL A 373 -11.76 0.55 11.28
N ARG A 374 -12.01 -0.48 10.48
CA ARG A 374 -12.85 -1.63 10.87
C ARG A 374 -12.26 -2.93 10.37
N ASP A 375 -12.65 -4.02 11.02
CA ASP A 375 -12.41 -5.37 10.54
C ASP A 375 -13.21 -5.63 9.25
N LEU A 376 -12.63 -6.38 8.32
CA LEU A 376 -13.39 -7.03 7.26
C LEU A 376 -14.12 -8.24 7.83
N SER A 377 -15.39 -8.38 7.46
CA SER A 377 -16.16 -9.59 7.76
C SER A 377 -15.57 -10.82 7.05
N LYS A 378 -15.82 -12.03 7.57
CA LYS A 378 -15.36 -13.28 6.94
C LYS A 378 -15.81 -13.40 5.48
N THR A 379 -17.01 -12.92 5.16
CA THR A 379 -17.56 -12.88 3.79
C THR A 379 -16.79 -11.92 2.89
N GLU A 380 -16.45 -10.73 3.39
CA GLU A 380 -15.61 -9.77 2.67
C GLU A 380 -14.21 -10.33 2.39
N VAL A 381 -13.57 -10.95 3.38
CA VAL A 381 -12.27 -11.63 3.22
C VAL A 381 -12.36 -12.74 2.18
N GLY A 382 -13.39 -13.59 2.25
CA GLY A 382 -13.62 -14.66 1.27
C GLY A 382 -13.81 -14.15 -0.16
N HIS A 383 -14.61 -13.09 -0.36
CA HIS A 383 -14.74 -12.45 -1.67
C HIS A 383 -13.42 -11.84 -2.16
N LEU A 384 -12.64 -11.23 -1.26
CA LEU A 384 -11.37 -10.58 -1.57
C LEU A 384 -10.32 -11.61 -2.01
N LEU A 385 -10.18 -12.73 -1.29
CA LEU A 385 -9.33 -13.86 -1.67
C LEU A 385 -9.76 -14.46 -3.02
N ALA A 386 -11.05 -14.75 -3.18
CA ALA A 386 -11.59 -15.31 -4.42
C ALA A 386 -11.35 -14.39 -5.64
N SER A 387 -11.43 -13.06 -5.46
CA SER A 387 -11.20 -12.07 -6.53
C SER A 387 -9.79 -12.07 -7.10
N VAL A 388 -8.82 -12.70 -6.42
CA VAL A 388 -7.42 -12.84 -6.87
C VAL A 388 -6.97 -14.30 -6.99
N GLY A 389 -7.91 -15.25 -7.03
CA GLY A 389 -7.60 -16.69 -7.15
C GLY A 389 -6.83 -17.26 -5.96
N LEU A 390 -7.14 -16.78 -4.74
CA LEU A 390 -6.73 -17.39 -3.49
C LEU A 390 -7.91 -18.14 -2.87
N SER A 391 -7.64 -19.34 -2.34
CA SER A 391 -8.57 -20.10 -1.49
C SER A 391 -8.21 -19.87 -0.02
N SER A 392 -9.23 -19.68 0.83
CA SER A 392 -9.11 -19.63 2.30
C SER A 392 -8.92 -21.02 2.90
#